data_AF-A0A970Y3Q4-F1
#
_entry.id   AF-A0A970Y3Q4-F1
#
_cell.length_a   1.000
_cell.length_b   1.000
_cell.length_c   1.000
_cell.angle_alpha   90.00
_cell.angle_beta   90.00
_cell.angle_gamma   90.00
#
_symmetry.space_group_name_H-M   'P 1'
#
loop_
_entity.id
_entity.type
_entity.pdbx_description
1 polymer ?
#
loop_
_entity_poly.entity_id
_entity_poly.type
_entity_poly.pdbx_seq_one_letter_code
_entity_poly.pdbx_strand_id
1 'polypeptide(L)'
;MMPCVEEIVCCPGLTGFFFDDQRAIKAGASADGFLYRGDPITPGFSAIRQAGECISILLRLSDGRWASGDCCTIQYPGAGGRDGVFRAETHLPLIEELVAPLLRGRAVDTFRPTAELLDNLRHEDRPLHSAIRYGASQAWLDAVARATHQLPCQVLAQEYDLQL
;
A
#
# COMPACT_ATOMS: atom_id res chain seq x y z
N MET A 1 10.14 25.23 11.41
CA MET A 1 10.29 23.91 12.07
C MET A 1 9.71 22.88 11.14
N MET A 2 10.38 21.76 10.90
CA MET A 2 9.78 20.69 10.07
C MET A 2 8.58 20.11 10.81
N PRO A 3 7.44 19.87 10.13
CA PRO A 3 6.29 19.29 10.77
C PRO A 3 6.58 17.84 11.19
N CYS A 4 5.84 17.34 12.16
CA CYS A 4 5.82 15.92 12.50
C CYS A 4 4.46 15.31 12.14
N VAL A 5 4.38 13.98 12.09
CA VAL A 5 3.10 13.28 11.93
C VAL A 5 2.37 13.24 13.27
N GLU A 6 1.18 13.83 13.35
CA GLU A 6 0.36 13.83 14.56
C GLU A 6 -0.64 12.69 14.57
N GLU A 7 -1.22 12.39 13.41
CA GLU A 7 -2.33 11.46 13.26
C GLU A 7 -2.13 10.59 12.02
N ILE A 8 -2.58 9.35 12.11
CA ILE A 8 -2.56 8.38 11.03
C ILE A 8 -3.94 7.77 10.96
N VAL A 9 -4.57 7.87 9.80
CA VAL A 9 -5.91 7.32 9.54
C VAL A 9 -5.80 6.33 8.40
N CYS A 10 -6.34 5.12 8.60
CA CYS A 10 -6.39 4.08 7.58
C CYS A 10 -7.84 3.87 7.13
N CYS A 11 -8.08 4.00 5.83
CA CYS A 11 -9.42 3.91 5.25
C CYS A 11 -9.48 2.77 4.22
N PRO A 12 -10.28 1.71 4.45
CA PRO A 12 -10.59 0.72 3.42
C PRO A 12 -11.22 1.37 2.18
N GLY A 13 -10.84 0.90 1.00
CA GLY A 13 -11.34 1.40 -0.27
C GLY A 13 -11.35 0.35 -1.38
N LEU A 14 -11.73 0.80 -2.57
CA LEU A 14 -11.74 -0.02 -3.79
C LEU A 14 -10.67 0.48 -4.77
N THR A 15 -10.21 -0.43 -5.62
CA THR A 15 -9.27 -0.10 -6.70
C THR A 15 -10.01 0.10 -8.03
N GLY A 16 -9.28 0.55 -9.06
CA GLY A 16 -9.82 0.69 -10.41
C GLY A 16 -10.12 -0.63 -11.12
N PHE A 17 -9.85 -1.79 -10.52
CA PHE A 17 -10.10 -3.10 -11.13
C PHE A 17 -10.39 -4.20 -10.10
N PHE A 18 -10.27 -5.46 -10.54
CA PHE A 18 -10.61 -6.66 -9.78
C PHE A 18 -9.37 -7.46 -9.40
N PHE A 19 -9.48 -8.24 -8.34
CA PHE A 19 -8.60 -9.38 -8.13
C PHE A 19 -9.18 -10.58 -8.86
N ASP A 20 -8.38 -11.14 -9.75
CA ASP A 20 -8.72 -12.32 -10.54
C ASP A 20 -7.80 -13.49 -10.14
N ASP A 21 -8.41 -14.65 -9.91
CA ASP A 21 -7.68 -15.88 -9.65
C ASP A 21 -7.12 -16.42 -10.97
N GLN A 22 -5.89 -16.02 -11.26
CA GLN A 22 -5.21 -16.44 -12.48
C GLN A 22 -5.09 -17.97 -12.60
N ARG A 23 -4.99 -18.71 -11.49
CA ARG A 23 -4.86 -20.17 -11.52
C ARG A 23 -6.18 -20.81 -11.94
N ALA A 24 -7.30 -20.37 -11.37
CA ALA A 24 -8.63 -20.83 -11.77
C ALA A 24 -8.93 -20.49 -13.24
N ILE A 25 -8.63 -19.26 -13.67
CA ILE A 25 -8.82 -18.84 -15.07
C ILE A 25 -7.98 -19.71 -16.03
N LYS A 26 -6.70 -19.96 -15.72
CA LYS A 26 -5.83 -20.82 -16.54
C LYS A 26 -6.24 -22.30 -16.50
N ALA A 27 -6.94 -22.73 -15.45
CA ALA A 27 -7.50 -24.08 -15.35
C ALA A 27 -8.80 -24.25 -16.17
N GLY A 28 -9.26 -23.22 -16.87
CA GLY A 28 -10.42 -23.30 -17.76
C GLY A 28 -11.72 -22.80 -17.14
N ALA A 29 -11.67 -21.96 -16.10
CA ALA A 29 -12.87 -21.32 -15.56
C ALA A 29 -13.66 -20.59 -16.67
N SER A 30 -14.94 -20.91 -16.78
CA SER A 30 -15.80 -20.38 -17.85
C SER A 30 -16.32 -18.99 -17.47
N ALA A 31 -16.29 -18.05 -18.40
CA ALA A 31 -16.88 -16.73 -18.22
C ALA A 31 -18.42 -16.81 -18.13
N ASP A 32 -19.00 -15.93 -17.32
CA ASP A 32 -20.45 -15.75 -17.17
C ASP A 32 -20.77 -14.26 -17.09
N GLY A 33 -21.01 -13.66 -18.26
CA GLY A 33 -20.99 -12.21 -18.41
C GLY A 33 -19.63 -11.64 -17.98
N PHE A 34 -19.63 -10.80 -16.95
CA PHE A 34 -18.42 -10.19 -16.41
C PHE A 34 -17.72 -11.04 -15.33
N LEU A 35 -18.38 -12.07 -14.81
CA LEU A 35 -17.86 -12.96 -13.77
C LEU A 35 -17.30 -14.25 -14.38
N TYR A 36 -16.80 -15.14 -13.51
CA TYR A 36 -16.37 -16.49 -13.85
C TYR A 36 -17.15 -17.52 -13.01
N ARG A 37 -17.48 -18.66 -13.60
CA ARG A 37 -18.11 -19.81 -12.93
C ARG A 37 -17.06 -20.73 -12.34
N GLY A 38 -17.43 -21.37 -11.22
CA GLY A 38 -16.60 -22.35 -10.51
C GLY A 38 -15.95 -21.77 -9.27
N ASP A 39 -15.12 -22.58 -8.62
CA ASP A 39 -14.45 -22.24 -7.39
C ASP A 39 -13.05 -21.66 -7.64
N PRO A 40 -12.59 -20.71 -6.81
CA PRO A 40 -11.20 -20.27 -6.85
C PRO A 40 -10.24 -21.40 -6.45
N ILE A 41 -9.03 -21.36 -7.00
CA ILE A 41 -7.92 -22.27 -6.74
C ILE A 41 -6.84 -21.61 -5.87
N THR A 42 -6.64 -20.30 -6.01
CA THR A 42 -5.58 -19.56 -5.30
C THR A 42 -6.02 -19.25 -3.87
N PRO A 43 -5.20 -19.57 -2.84
CA PRO A 43 -5.55 -19.28 -1.45
C PRO A 43 -5.89 -17.81 -1.21
N GLY A 44 -6.92 -17.59 -0.39
CA GLY A 44 -7.41 -16.26 -0.04
C GLY A 44 -8.52 -15.75 -0.93
N PHE A 45 -8.71 -16.26 -2.14
CA PHE A 45 -9.85 -15.88 -2.99
C PHE A 45 -11.17 -16.48 -2.47
N SER A 46 -12.24 -15.68 -2.50
CA SER A 46 -13.61 -16.14 -2.22
C SER A 46 -14.44 -16.35 -3.49
N ALA A 47 -14.00 -15.78 -4.61
CA ALA A 47 -14.54 -15.99 -5.94
C ALA A 47 -13.41 -15.85 -6.96
N ILE A 48 -13.56 -16.44 -8.16
CA ILE A 48 -12.55 -16.36 -9.21
C ILE A 48 -12.29 -14.90 -9.64
N ARG A 49 -13.32 -14.05 -9.60
CA ARG A 49 -13.21 -12.60 -9.71
C ARG A 49 -13.87 -11.97 -8.50
N GLN A 50 -13.15 -11.10 -7.81
CA GLN A 50 -13.65 -10.32 -6.68
C GLN A 50 -13.17 -8.87 -6.78
N ALA A 51 -13.87 -7.94 -6.11
CA ALA A 51 -13.51 -6.53 -6.13
C ALA A 51 -12.06 -6.35 -5.65
N GLY A 52 -11.29 -5.52 -6.36
CA GLY A 52 -9.96 -5.15 -5.89
C GLY A 52 -10.08 -4.15 -4.75
N GLU A 53 -9.38 -4.41 -3.65
CA GLU A 53 -9.40 -3.62 -2.43
C GLU A 53 -8.11 -2.81 -2.24
N CYS A 54 -8.22 -1.67 -1.56
CA CYS A 54 -7.08 -0.90 -1.09
C CYS A 54 -7.27 -0.45 0.36
N ILE A 55 -6.19 0.06 0.95
CA ILE A 55 -6.25 0.85 2.19
C ILE A 55 -5.52 2.17 1.91
N SER A 56 -6.21 3.31 2.02
CA SER A 56 -5.57 4.62 2.00
C SER A 56 -4.97 4.92 3.38
N ILE A 57 -3.69 5.28 3.41
CA ILE A 57 -2.99 5.78 4.59
C ILE A 57 -2.95 7.30 4.51
N LEU A 58 -3.56 7.97 5.47
CA LEU A 58 -3.59 9.42 5.59
C LEU A 58 -2.76 9.86 6.79
N LEU A 59 -1.81 10.76 6.58
CA LEU A 59 -0.94 11.31 7.63
C LEU A 59 -1.31 12.78 7.86
N ARG A 60 -1.79 13.12 9.05
CA ARG A 60 -1.96 14.52 9.46
C ARG A 60 -0.64 15.05 9.98
N LEU A 61 -0.16 16.13 9.38
CA LEU A 61 1.05 16.81 9.78
C LEU A 61 0.75 17.90 10.80
N SER A 62 1.74 18.24 11.65
CA SER A 62 1.59 19.24 12.72
C SER A 62 1.41 20.68 12.22
N ASP A 63 1.53 20.91 10.91
CA ASP A 63 1.22 22.17 10.25
C ASP A 63 -0.20 22.20 9.65
N GLY A 64 -1.00 21.16 9.90
CA GLY A 64 -2.39 21.02 9.46
C GLY A 64 -2.55 20.40 8.06
N ARG A 65 -1.46 20.10 7.33
CA ARG A 65 -1.54 19.43 6.02
C ARG A 65 -1.81 17.95 6.19
N TRP A 66 -2.42 17.36 5.16
CA TRP A 66 -2.60 15.93 5.05
C TRP A 66 -1.75 15.39 3.90
N ALA A 67 -1.06 14.28 4.15
CA ALA A 67 -0.37 13.49 3.14
C ALA A 67 -1.07 12.14 2.97
N SER A 68 -0.93 11.51 1.81
CA SER A 68 -1.65 10.28 1.48
C SER A 68 -0.85 9.30 0.64
N GLY A 69 -1.13 8.00 0.81
CA GLY A 69 -0.66 6.93 -0.06
C GLY A 69 -1.60 5.73 -0.01
N ASP A 70 -1.70 4.99 -1.12
CA ASP A 70 -2.66 3.90 -1.23
C ASP A 70 -1.98 2.53 -1.27
N CYS A 71 -2.36 1.68 -0.33
CA CYS A 71 -1.97 0.28 -0.30
C CYS A 71 -2.80 -0.48 -1.33
N CYS A 72 -2.20 -0.72 -2.50
CA CYS A 72 -2.83 -1.43 -3.61
C CYS A 72 -1.96 -2.62 -4.05
N THR A 73 -2.60 -3.66 -4.60
CA THR A 73 -1.92 -4.78 -5.26
C THR A 73 -2.41 -4.95 -6.70
N ILE A 74 -1.75 -5.83 -7.44
CA ILE A 74 -2.05 -6.10 -8.84
C ILE A 74 -3.33 -6.93 -9.03
N GLN A 75 -3.79 -7.05 -10.28
CA GLN A 75 -4.96 -7.87 -10.66
C GLN A 75 -4.82 -9.36 -10.30
N TYR A 76 -3.62 -9.93 -10.34
CA TYR A 76 -3.39 -11.37 -10.11
C TYR A 76 -2.58 -11.63 -8.81
N PRO A 77 -3.12 -11.31 -7.63
CA PRO A 77 -2.45 -11.60 -6.36
C PRO A 77 -2.27 -13.11 -6.16
N GLY A 78 -1.20 -13.51 -5.48
CA GLY A 78 -0.81 -14.91 -5.28
C GLY A 78 -0.25 -15.63 -6.51
N ALA A 79 -0.23 -14.98 -7.68
CA ALA A 79 0.31 -15.56 -8.91
C ALA A 79 1.82 -15.32 -9.05
N GLY A 80 2.58 -16.38 -9.35
CA GLY A 80 3.99 -16.28 -9.74
C GLY A 80 4.91 -15.78 -8.62
N GLY A 81 4.70 -16.25 -7.38
CA GLY A 81 5.54 -15.88 -6.22
C GLY A 81 5.20 -14.53 -5.59
N ARG A 82 4.11 -13.89 -6.02
CA ARG A 82 3.61 -12.65 -5.41
C ARG A 82 2.90 -12.92 -4.09
N ASP A 83 2.83 -11.87 -3.28
CA ASP A 83 2.01 -11.88 -2.06
C ASP A 83 0.55 -12.22 -2.39
N GLY A 84 -0.14 -12.78 -1.39
CA GLY A 84 -1.52 -13.25 -1.51
C GLY A 84 -2.54 -12.14 -1.75
N VAL A 85 -3.83 -12.48 -1.64
CA VAL A 85 -4.92 -11.51 -1.78
C VAL A 85 -4.78 -10.43 -0.70
N PHE A 86 -4.68 -9.17 -1.13
CA PHE A 86 -4.71 -8.04 -0.22
C PHE A 86 -6.16 -7.72 0.17
N ARG A 87 -6.47 -7.83 1.46
CA ARG A 87 -7.80 -7.49 2.01
C ARG A 87 -7.68 -6.42 3.08
N ALA A 88 -8.57 -5.43 3.04
CA ALA A 88 -8.53 -4.34 3.99
C ALA A 88 -8.70 -4.84 5.43
N GLU A 89 -9.69 -5.71 5.67
CA GLU A 89 -9.97 -6.29 6.98
C GLU A 89 -8.77 -7.04 7.59
N THR A 90 -8.00 -7.75 6.75
CA THR A 90 -6.85 -8.53 7.21
C THR A 90 -5.61 -7.67 7.45
N HIS A 91 -5.38 -6.66 6.60
CA HIS A 91 -4.11 -5.94 6.57
C HIS A 91 -4.14 -4.61 7.31
N LEU A 92 -5.32 -4.01 7.53
CA LEU A 92 -5.44 -2.76 8.29
C LEU A 92 -4.89 -2.89 9.72
N PRO A 93 -5.18 -3.96 10.49
CA PRO A 93 -4.59 -4.13 11.82
C PRO A 93 -3.06 -4.16 11.81
N LEU A 94 -2.44 -4.76 10.78
CA LEU A 94 -0.98 -4.78 10.64
C LEU A 94 -0.40 -3.38 10.39
N ILE A 95 -1.10 -2.52 9.64
CA ILE A 95 -0.69 -1.13 9.42
C ILE A 95 -0.77 -0.36 10.74
N GLU A 96 -1.85 -0.52 11.50
CA GLU A 96 -2.03 0.14 12.80
C GLU A 96 -1.01 -0.33 13.85
N GLU A 97 -0.66 -1.62 13.86
CA GLU A 97 0.26 -2.21 14.81
C GLU A 97 1.73 -1.91 14.48
N LEU A 98 2.10 -1.94 13.19
CA LEU A 98 3.52 -1.94 12.79
C LEU A 98 3.95 -0.65 12.11
N VAL A 99 3.11 -0.06 11.26
CA VAL A 99 3.46 1.16 10.50
C VAL A 99 3.17 2.41 11.32
N ALA A 100 1.99 2.49 11.94
CA ALA A 100 1.56 3.69 12.64
C ALA A 100 2.49 4.13 13.78
N PRO A 101 3.02 3.22 14.65
CA PRO A 101 3.92 3.62 15.73
C PRO A 101 5.28 4.15 15.24
N LEU A 102 5.71 3.77 14.05
CA LEU A 102 6.98 4.24 13.48
C LEU A 102 6.91 5.63 12.91
N LEU A 103 5.72 6.03 12.44
CA LEU A 103 5.49 7.31 11.80
C LEU A 103 4.94 8.35 12.78
N ARG A 104 4.09 7.96 13.75
CA ARG A 104 3.51 8.92 14.70
C ARG A 104 4.60 9.61 15.52
N GLY A 105 4.55 10.94 15.57
CA GLY A 105 5.53 11.80 16.24
C GLY A 105 6.85 11.97 15.48
N ARG A 106 7.07 11.26 14.37
CA ARG A 106 8.28 11.38 13.56
C ARG A 106 8.30 12.74 12.85
N ALA A 107 9.44 13.42 12.88
CA ALA A 107 9.68 14.61 12.07
C ALA A 107 9.72 14.23 10.58
N VAL A 108 9.01 14.98 9.74
CA VAL A 108 8.91 14.73 8.32
C VAL A 108 10.08 15.43 7.62
N ASP A 109 11.19 14.71 7.49
CA ASP A 109 12.48 15.23 7.02
C ASP A 109 12.88 14.77 5.62
N THR A 110 13.36 13.53 5.50
CA THR A 110 13.88 12.91 4.27
C THR A 110 13.07 11.67 3.95
N PHE A 111 12.91 11.40 2.66
CA PHE A 111 12.11 10.29 2.16
C PHE A 111 12.84 8.96 2.35
N ARG A 112 14.07 8.85 1.83
CA ARG A 112 14.74 7.58 1.58
C ARG A 112 15.00 6.75 2.85
N PRO A 113 15.57 7.28 3.95
CA PRO A 113 15.84 6.48 5.14
C PRO A 113 14.57 5.88 5.76
N THR A 114 13.48 6.65 5.79
CA THR A 114 12.20 6.18 6.33
C THR A 114 11.49 5.24 5.36
N ALA A 115 11.59 5.46 4.03
CA ALA A 115 11.11 4.52 3.04
C ALA A 115 11.82 3.17 3.13
N GLU A 116 13.14 3.16 3.32
CA GLU A 116 13.94 1.95 3.56
C GLU A 116 13.54 1.26 4.87
N LEU A 117 13.29 2.01 5.94
CA LEU A 117 12.76 1.46 7.19
C LEU A 117 11.41 0.76 6.96
N LEU A 118 10.46 1.43 6.30
CA LEU A 118 9.13 0.91 6.00
C LEU A 118 9.21 -0.34 5.10
N ASP A 119 10.08 -0.34 4.10
CA ASP A 119 10.23 -1.46 3.17
C ASP A 119 10.86 -2.70 3.83
N ASN A 120 11.68 -2.50 4.86
CA ASN A 120 12.32 -3.58 5.61
C ASN A 120 11.52 -4.05 6.83
N LEU A 121 10.30 -3.52 7.07
CA LEU A 121 9.46 -3.99 8.17
C LEU A 121 9.08 -5.45 8.00
N ARG A 122 9.06 -6.14 9.15
CA ARG A 122 8.79 -7.57 9.23
C ARG A 122 7.70 -7.86 10.25
N HIS A 123 6.87 -8.84 9.93
CA HIS A 123 5.91 -9.47 10.81
C HIS A 123 6.13 -10.98 10.73
N GLU A 124 6.30 -11.65 11.87
CA GLU A 124 6.59 -13.09 11.93
C GLU A 124 7.76 -13.52 11.03
N ASP A 125 8.87 -12.77 11.07
CA ASP A 125 10.08 -12.97 10.25
C ASP A 125 9.90 -12.89 8.73
N ARG A 126 8.74 -12.42 8.26
CA ARG A 126 8.46 -12.17 6.84
C ARG A 126 8.37 -10.68 6.56
N PRO A 127 8.78 -10.20 5.38
CA PRO A 127 8.49 -8.84 4.97
C PRO A 127 6.98 -8.57 5.02
N LEU A 128 6.59 -7.34 5.34
CA LEU A 128 5.20 -6.93 5.19
C LEU A 128 4.73 -7.12 3.74
N HIS A 129 3.43 -7.36 3.58
CA HIS A 129 2.79 -7.43 2.28
C HIS A 129 3.21 -6.22 1.43
N SER A 130 3.64 -6.45 0.20
CA SER A 130 4.15 -5.42 -0.72
C SER A 130 3.20 -4.22 -0.86
N ALA A 131 1.89 -4.45 -0.96
CA ALA A 131 0.88 -3.40 -0.94
C ALA A 131 0.99 -2.44 0.27
N ILE A 132 1.30 -2.92 1.48
CA ILE A 132 1.50 -2.07 2.67
C ILE A 132 2.74 -1.21 2.48
N ARG A 133 3.86 -1.82 2.09
CA ARG A 133 5.13 -1.12 1.85
C ARG A 133 4.98 -0.05 0.76
N TYR A 134 4.23 -0.38 -0.28
CA TYR A 134 3.88 0.52 -1.37
C TYR A 134 3.07 1.73 -0.91
N GLY A 135 1.97 1.54 -0.20
CA GLY A 135 1.13 2.64 0.28
C GLY A 135 1.81 3.49 1.36
N ALA A 136 2.53 2.86 2.29
CA ALA A 136 3.21 3.57 3.38
C ALA A 136 4.36 4.45 2.86
N SER A 137 5.15 3.95 1.90
CA SER A 137 6.22 4.76 1.29
C SER A 137 5.67 5.91 0.45
N GLN A 138 4.55 5.74 -0.26
CA GLN A 138 3.86 6.85 -0.93
C GLN A 138 3.39 7.91 0.05
N ALA A 139 2.73 7.52 1.15
CA ALA A 139 2.26 8.45 2.15
C ALA A 139 3.41 9.24 2.77
N TRP A 140 4.56 8.57 3.00
CA TRP A 140 5.76 9.24 3.49
C TRP A 140 6.37 10.19 2.45
N LEU A 141 6.46 9.80 1.18
CA LEU A 141 6.94 10.66 0.11
C LEU A 141 6.09 11.93 -0.03
N ASP A 142 4.76 11.78 -0.01
CA ASP A 142 3.83 12.90 -0.06
C ASP A 142 3.97 13.80 1.18
N ALA A 143 4.22 13.22 2.35
CA ALA A 143 4.49 13.98 3.57
C ALA A 143 5.76 14.83 3.44
N VAL A 144 6.87 14.23 2.99
CA VAL A 144 8.14 14.94 2.79
C VAL A 144 7.97 16.07 1.78
N ALA A 145 7.36 15.79 0.63
CA ALA A 145 7.09 16.78 -0.39
C ALA A 145 6.28 17.98 0.16
N ARG A 146 5.25 17.72 0.96
CA ARG A 146 4.44 18.78 1.59
C ARG A 146 5.19 19.56 2.64
N ALA A 147 6.00 18.89 3.46
CA ALA A 147 6.81 19.50 4.52
C ALA A 147 7.90 20.42 3.96
N THR A 148 8.43 20.10 2.77
CA THR A 148 9.49 20.86 2.10
C THR A 148 8.98 21.82 1.01
N HIS A 149 7.67 21.88 0.79
CA HIS A 149 7.04 22.68 -0.28
C HIS A 149 7.50 22.30 -1.69
N GLN A 150 7.66 21.00 -1.92
CA GLN A 150 8.11 20.42 -3.18
C GLN A 150 7.05 19.50 -3.78
N LEU A 151 7.23 19.16 -5.04
CA LEU A 151 6.54 18.04 -5.67
C LEU A 151 7.24 16.72 -5.28
N PRO A 152 6.51 15.59 -5.18
CA PRO A 152 7.11 14.28 -4.95
C PRO A 152 8.26 13.94 -5.90
N CYS A 153 8.16 14.31 -7.18
CA CYS A 153 9.22 14.09 -8.16
C CYS A 153 10.49 14.90 -7.87
N GLN A 154 10.37 16.09 -7.26
CA GLN A 154 11.53 16.90 -6.88
C GLN A 154 12.25 16.30 -5.68
N VAL A 155 11.50 15.77 -4.70
CA VAL A 155 12.07 15.03 -3.57
C VAL A 155 12.84 13.82 -4.08
N LEU A 156 12.23 13.01 -4.95
CA LEU A 156 12.90 11.84 -5.53
C LEU A 156 14.13 12.22 -6.35
N ALA A 157 14.04 13.25 -7.20
CA ALA A 157 15.18 13.66 -8.00
C ALA A 157 16.36 14.12 -7.13
N GLN A 158 16.08 14.85 -6.04
CA GLN A 158 17.12 15.30 -5.11
C GLN A 158 17.74 14.15 -4.31
N GLU A 159 16.93 13.26 -3.74
CA GLU A 159 17.45 12.20 -2.86
C GLU A 159 18.09 11.00 -3.59
N TYR A 160 17.88 10.91 -4.91
CA TYR A 160 18.46 9.87 -5.78
C TYR A 160 19.45 10.43 -6.80
N ASP A 161 19.85 11.70 -6.68
CA ASP A 161 20.80 12.36 -7.58
C ASP A 161 20.39 12.28 -9.07
N LEU A 162 19.10 12.49 -9.36
CA LEU A 162 18.52 12.46 -10.71
C LEU A 162 18.27 13.87 -11.24
N GLN A 163 18.17 13.99 -12.57
CA GLN A 163 17.74 15.23 -13.23
C GLN A 163 16.20 15.34 -13.26
N LEU A 164 15.70 16.56 -13.09
CA LEU A 164 14.27 16.93 -13.20
C LEU A 164 13.86 17.25 -14.63
#